data_AF-A0A7R9A2B2-F1
#
_entry.id   AF-A0A7R9A2B2-F1
#
_cell.length_a   1.000
_cell.length_b   1.000
_cell.length_c   1.000
_cell.angle_alpha   90.00
_cell.angle_beta   90.00
_cell.angle_gamma   90.00
#
_symmetry.space_group_name_H-M   'P 1'
#
loop_
_entity.id
_entity.type
_entity.pdbx_description
1 polymer ?
#
loop_
_entity_poly.entity_id
_entity_poly.type
_entity_poly.pdbx_seq_one_letter_code
_entity_poly.pdbx_strand_id
1 'polypeptide(L)'
;MGIRDRHLGVSLFGFISLSLLSCCSSKSEEFEHSVFLEPNERVLLSWTVREEFITFEVTARTLGYVGIGFSANGRMDGADFMLGWVTNGIPYIQVDWDTVPDVIEFLPFVSPLLICVKSQVLSPVAAD
;
A
#
# COMPACT_ATOMS: atom_id res chain seq x y z
N MET A 1 13.68 -79.18 13.47
CA MET A 1 13.38 -79.36 12.03
C MET A 1 12.89 -78.01 11.52
N GLY A 2 13.42 -77.51 10.40
CA GLY A 2 13.08 -76.18 9.84
C GLY A 2 11.57 -75.96 9.67
N ILE A 3 11.08 -74.73 9.58
CA ILE A 3 11.16 -73.95 8.34
C ILE A 3 11.06 -72.45 8.66
N ARG A 4 11.79 -71.68 7.85
CA ARG A 4 11.93 -70.23 7.84
C ARG A 4 10.71 -69.56 7.20
N ASP A 5 10.73 -68.23 7.30
CA ASP A 5 10.07 -67.25 6.42
C ASP A 5 8.65 -66.84 6.84
N ARG A 6 8.23 -65.58 6.81
CA ARG A 6 8.83 -64.29 6.44
C ARG A 6 7.72 -63.23 6.70
N HIS A 7 8.11 -61.96 6.89
CA HIS A 7 7.27 -60.75 6.81
C HIS A 7 6.19 -60.60 7.91
N LEU A 8 5.97 -59.44 8.53
CA LEU A 8 6.14 -58.07 8.06
C LEU A 8 6.89 -57.22 9.09
N GLY A 9 7.97 -56.59 8.63
CA GLY A 9 8.59 -55.48 9.34
C GLY A 9 7.59 -54.33 9.45
N VAL A 10 7.45 -53.81 10.67
CA VAL A 10 6.77 -52.55 10.94
C VAL A 10 7.62 -51.46 10.30
N SER A 11 7.29 -51.10 9.05
CA SER A 11 8.02 -50.10 8.28
C SER A 11 7.80 -48.73 8.92
N LEU A 12 8.84 -48.25 9.60
CA LEU A 12 8.95 -46.91 10.16
C LEU A 12 9.19 -45.88 9.03
N PHE A 13 8.28 -45.82 8.05
CA PHE A 13 8.36 -44.92 6.88
C PHE A 13 6.97 -44.38 6.50
N GLY A 14 6.20 -43.92 7.49
CA GLY A 14 4.83 -43.45 7.28
C GLY A 14 4.44 -42.18 8.06
N PHE A 15 5.40 -41.38 8.51
CA PHE A 15 5.14 -40.17 9.31
C PHE A 15 5.85 -38.91 8.80
N ILE A 16 6.42 -38.94 7.60
CA ILE A 16 7.06 -37.77 7.01
C ILE A 16 6.17 -37.28 5.86
N SER A 17 5.74 -36.02 6.01
CA SER A 17 5.18 -35.17 4.96
C SER A 17 3.66 -35.25 4.72
N LEU A 18 2.88 -34.84 5.73
CA LEU A 18 1.58 -34.20 5.47
C LEU A 18 1.40 -32.95 6.38
N SER A 19 2.43 -32.13 6.47
CA SER A 19 2.40 -30.88 7.26
C SER A 19 3.28 -29.78 6.65
N LEU A 20 3.37 -29.72 5.32
CA LEU A 20 4.08 -28.67 4.59
C LEU A 20 3.20 -27.92 3.59
N LEU A 21 1.94 -27.66 3.94
CA LEU A 21 1.14 -26.63 3.28
C LEU A 21 0.47 -25.76 4.35
N SER A 22 1.27 -25.22 5.28
CA SER A 22 0.91 -23.93 5.84
C SER A 22 1.13 -22.93 4.71
N CYS A 23 0.10 -22.75 3.88
CA CYS A 23 0.03 -21.60 3.01
C CYS A 23 0.11 -20.41 3.97
N CYS A 24 1.28 -19.77 4.07
CA CYS A 24 1.34 -18.43 4.62
C CYS A 24 0.43 -17.61 3.73
N SER A 25 -0.85 -17.49 4.12
CA SER A 25 -1.73 -16.49 3.57
C SER A 25 -1.11 -15.18 4.04
N SER A 26 -0.22 -14.61 3.22
CA SER A 26 0.05 -13.19 3.30
C SER A 26 -1.32 -12.55 3.18
N LYS A 27 -1.86 -12.05 4.30
CA LYS A 27 -3.04 -11.21 4.24
C LYS A 27 -2.59 -9.98 3.47
N SER A 28 -2.93 -9.92 2.18
CA SER A 28 -2.98 -8.65 1.49
C SER A 28 -3.96 -7.81 2.30
N GLU A 29 -3.50 -6.71 2.88
CA GLU A 29 -4.43 -5.76 3.49
C GLU A 29 -5.33 -5.27 2.37
N GLU A 30 -6.59 -5.72 2.38
CA GLU A 30 -7.57 -5.28 1.40
C GLU A 30 -8.00 -3.86 1.77
N PHE A 31 -7.83 -2.94 0.81
CA PHE A 31 -8.29 -1.58 0.95
C PHE A 31 -9.80 -1.50 0.69
N GLU A 32 -10.54 -0.81 1.55
CA GLU A 32 -12.00 -0.71 1.45
C GLU A 32 -12.43 0.26 0.34
N HIS A 33 -11.61 1.27 0.08
CA HIS A 33 -11.88 2.31 -0.87
C HIS A 33 -10.72 2.48 -1.85
N SER A 34 -11.05 2.85 -3.09
CA SER A 34 -10.05 3.15 -4.11
C SER A 34 -10.60 4.13 -5.13
N VAL A 35 -9.74 5.03 -5.64
CA VAL A 35 -10.09 5.98 -6.68
C VAL A 35 -8.89 6.28 -7.58
N PHE A 36 -9.13 6.39 -8.89
CA PHE A 36 -8.13 6.93 -9.81
C PHE A 36 -8.14 8.46 -9.74
N LEU A 37 -6.96 9.03 -9.47
CA LEU A 37 -6.80 10.47 -9.25
C LEU A 37 -6.56 11.28 -10.53
N GLU A 38 -6.38 10.61 -11.67
CA GLU A 38 -6.14 11.25 -12.96
C GLU A 38 -6.79 10.45 -14.12
N PRO A 39 -7.16 11.10 -15.24
CA PRO A 39 -7.97 10.49 -16.28
C PRO A 39 -7.36 9.27 -16.99
N ASN A 40 -6.04 9.11 -16.97
CA ASN A 40 -5.38 7.96 -17.60
C ASN A 40 -5.16 6.78 -16.63
N GLU A 41 -5.75 6.84 -15.43
CA GLU A 41 -5.73 5.75 -14.44
C GLU A 41 -4.32 5.31 -14.03
N ARG A 42 -3.32 6.20 -14.13
CA ARG A 42 -1.93 5.88 -13.72
C ARG A 42 -1.68 6.10 -12.25
N VAL A 43 -2.56 6.81 -11.54
CA VAL A 43 -2.45 7.04 -10.09
C VAL A 43 -3.71 6.55 -9.41
N LEU A 44 -3.58 5.46 -8.67
CA LEU A 44 -4.61 4.88 -7.83
C LEU A 44 -4.31 5.25 -6.37
N LEU A 45 -5.28 5.86 -5.72
CA LEU A 45 -5.28 6.05 -4.27
C LEU A 45 -6.25 5.02 -3.67
N SER A 46 -5.73 4.17 -2.79
CA SER A 46 -6.51 3.21 -2.02
C SER A 46 -6.43 3.57 -0.54
N TRP A 47 -7.51 3.39 0.22
CA TRP A 47 -7.50 3.65 1.65
C TRP A 47 -8.49 2.81 2.43
N THR A 48 -8.17 2.64 3.71
CA THR A 48 -9.06 2.06 4.71
C THR A 48 -8.95 2.85 5.99
N VAL A 49 -10.08 3.09 6.66
CA VAL A 49 -10.14 3.72 7.97
C VAL A 49 -10.04 2.65 9.05
N ARG A 50 -9.19 2.90 10.06
CA ARG A 50 -8.87 1.99 11.16
C ARG A 50 -8.89 2.77 12.46
N GLU A 51 -9.99 2.70 13.21
CA GLU A 51 -10.14 3.39 14.50
C GLU A 51 -9.71 4.87 14.41
N GLU A 52 -8.49 5.19 14.87
CA GLU A 52 -7.92 6.54 14.91
C GLU A 52 -7.06 6.91 13.67
N PHE A 53 -6.81 5.97 12.77
CA PHE A 53 -5.91 6.13 11.63
C PHE A 53 -6.59 5.87 10.29
N ILE A 54 -6.06 6.49 9.24
CA ILE A 54 -6.38 6.12 7.86
C ILE A 54 -5.10 5.62 7.21
N THR A 55 -5.14 4.40 6.68
CA THR A 55 -4.02 3.84 5.92
C THR A 55 -4.24 4.16 4.46
N PHE A 56 -3.30 4.86 3.84
CA PHE A 56 -3.31 5.18 2.42
C PHE A 56 -2.26 4.36 1.68
N GLU A 57 -2.62 3.88 0.50
CA GLU A 57 -1.70 3.34 -0.49
C GLU A 57 -1.83 4.12 -1.80
N VAL A 58 -0.68 4.50 -2.34
CA VAL A 58 -0.57 5.23 -3.59
C VAL A 58 0.17 4.35 -4.59
N THR A 59 -0.55 3.87 -5.59
CA THR A 59 0.07 3.16 -6.71
C THR A 59 0.15 4.11 -7.90
N ALA A 60 1.38 4.41 -8.33
CA ALA A 60 1.62 5.33 -9.43
C ALA A 60 2.54 4.73 -10.50
N ARG A 61 2.14 4.85 -11.78
CA ARG A 61 2.98 4.52 -12.94
C ARG A 61 3.67 5.78 -13.44
N THR A 62 4.86 6.07 -12.91
CA THR A 62 5.69 7.22 -13.31
C THR A 62 7.17 6.87 -13.31
N LEU A 63 7.97 7.63 -14.08
CA LEU A 63 9.44 7.61 -14.02
C LEU A 63 10.01 8.70 -13.11
N GLY A 64 9.16 9.60 -12.62
CA GLY A 64 9.52 10.71 -11.76
C GLY A 64 8.98 10.55 -10.35
N TYR A 65 8.55 11.67 -9.77
CA TYR A 65 8.03 11.76 -8.42
C TYR A 65 6.50 11.79 -8.46
N VAL A 66 5.85 11.27 -7.43
CA VAL A 66 4.41 11.42 -7.18
C VAL A 66 4.22 12.13 -5.85
N GLY A 67 3.41 13.18 -5.85
CA GLY A 67 2.97 13.78 -4.60
C GLY A 67 1.45 13.73 -4.48
N ILE A 68 0.97 13.48 -3.27
CA ILE A 68 -0.45 13.54 -2.93
C ILE A 68 -0.62 14.41 -1.69
N GLY A 69 -1.62 15.27 -1.71
CA GLY A 69 -1.97 16.08 -0.55
C GLY A 69 -3.47 16.14 -0.29
N PHE A 70 -3.82 16.40 0.96
CA PHE A 70 -5.19 16.58 1.42
C PHE A 70 -5.44 18.06 1.71
N SER A 71 -6.51 18.59 1.13
CA SER A 71 -6.92 19.97 1.39
C SER A 71 -8.43 20.13 1.46
N ALA A 72 -8.89 21.20 2.08
CA ALA A 72 -10.31 21.53 2.15
C ALA A 72 -10.86 22.01 0.80
N ASN A 73 -10.02 22.63 -0.04
CA ASN A 73 -10.40 23.29 -1.29
C ASN A 73 -10.03 22.48 -2.55
N GLY A 74 -9.34 21.34 -2.42
CA GLY A 74 -8.85 20.54 -3.54
C GLY A 74 -7.68 21.18 -4.29
N ARG A 75 -7.02 22.19 -3.72
CA ARG A 75 -5.79 22.82 -4.22
C ARG A 75 -4.60 22.41 -3.35
N MET A 76 -3.39 22.68 -3.84
CA MET A 76 -2.15 22.33 -3.11
C MET A 76 -1.79 23.38 -2.06
N ASP A 77 -2.25 24.61 -2.27
CA ASP A 77 -2.10 25.69 -1.29
C ASP A 77 -2.84 25.33 0.01
N GLY A 78 -2.09 25.30 1.10
CA GLY A 78 -2.57 24.91 2.43
C GLY A 78 -2.94 23.44 2.54
N ALA A 79 -2.44 22.58 1.63
CA ALA A 79 -2.59 21.14 1.75
C ALA A 79 -1.54 20.56 2.71
N ASP A 80 -1.92 19.52 3.43
CA ASP A 80 -0.98 18.58 4.04
C ASP A 80 -0.61 17.55 2.97
N PHE A 81 0.66 17.47 2.57
CA PHE A 81 1.06 16.66 1.43
C PHE A 81 2.28 15.80 1.70
N MET A 82 2.34 14.71 0.94
CA MET A 82 3.48 13.80 0.89
C MET A 82 3.99 13.69 -0.54
N LEU A 83 5.31 13.53 -0.69
CA LEU A 83 6.01 13.34 -1.94
C LEU A 83 6.79 12.02 -1.87
N GLY A 84 6.60 11.15 -2.86
CA GLY A 84 7.29 9.87 -2.98
C GLY A 84 8.00 9.71 -4.32
N TRP A 85 9.15 9.03 -4.31
CA TRP A 85 9.94 8.73 -5.51
C TRP A 85 10.83 7.50 -5.33
N VAL A 86 11.35 7.00 -6.44
CA VAL A 86 12.31 5.89 -6.45
C VAL A 86 13.60 6.36 -7.12
N THR A 87 14.71 6.23 -6.39
CA THR A 87 16.05 6.50 -6.91
C THR A 87 16.91 5.27 -6.71
N ASN A 88 17.52 4.77 -7.80
CA ASN A 88 18.37 3.57 -7.78
C ASN A 88 17.68 2.33 -7.14
N GLY A 89 16.38 2.17 -7.38
CA GLY A 89 15.57 1.08 -6.80
C GLY A 89 15.20 1.26 -5.33
N ILE A 90 15.57 2.38 -4.71
CA ILE A 90 15.27 2.70 -3.31
C ILE A 90 14.11 3.71 -3.28
N PRO A 91 13.00 3.40 -2.58
CA PRO A 91 11.90 4.33 -2.40
C PRO A 91 12.21 5.36 -1.31
N TYR A 92 11.76 6.59 -1.52
CA TYR A 92 11.84 7.70 -0.58
C TYR A 92 10.46 8.34 -0.43
N ILE A 93 10.17 8.83 0.77
CA ILE A 93 8.97 9.61 1.06
C ILE A 93 9.34 10.81 1.93
N GLN A 94 8.72 11.95 1.63
CA GLN A 94 8.79 13.17 2.42
C GLN A 94 7.36 13.63 2.69
N VAL A 95 7.11 14.13 3.90
CA VAL A 95 5.83 14.72 4.32
C VAL A 95 6.07 16.18 4.69
N ASP A 96 5.12 17.06 4.39
CA ASP A 96 5.23 18.50 4.65
C ASP A 96 3.84 19.12 4.95
N TRP A 97 3.84 20.15 5.80
CA TRP A 97 2.67 20.91 6.21
C TRP A 97 3.04 22.39 6.28
N ASP A 98 2.78 23.22 5.26
CA ASP A 98 2.45 24.65 5.44
C ASP A 98 2.26 25.44 4.13
N THR A 99 1.67 26.63 4.27
CA THR A 99 1.29 27.62 3.24
C THR A 99 2.38 27.90 2.21
N VAL A 100 2.01 27.79 0.93
CA VAL A 100 2.86 28.08 -0.23
C VAL A 100 3.22 29.58 -0.25
N PRO A 101 4.51 29.93 -0.25
CA PRO A 101 5.00 30.72 -1.38
C PRO A 101 6.09 30.00 -2.17
N ASP A 102 6.64 28.91 -1.63
CA ASP A 102 7.70 28.15 -2.26
C ASP A 102 7.12 26.78 -2.62
N VAL A 103 6.36 26.73 -3.74
CA VAL A 103 6.19 25.44 -4.44
C VAL A 103 7.60 24.92 -4.61
N ILE A 104 7.94 23.87 -3.86
CA ILE A 104 9.22 23.13 -3.88
C ILE A 104 9.89 23.46 -5.20
N GLU A 105 10.96 24.25 -5.19
CA GLU A 105 11.70 24.58 -6.41
C GLU A 105 12.29 23.26 -6.93
N PHE A 106 11.46 22.49 -7.61
CA PHE A 106 11.82 21.30 -8.33
C PHE A 106 12.76 21.83 -9.40
N LEU A 107 14.05 21.69 -9.13
CA LEU A 107 15.07 21.83 -10.15
C LEU A 107 14.58 21.08 -11.40
N PRO A 108 14.77 21.64 -12.60
CA PRO A 108 13.95 21.42 -13.80
C PRO A 108 14.16 20.04 -14.44
N PHE A 109 13.90 18.97 -13.71
CA PHE A 109 13.95 17.59 -14.18
C PHE A 109 12.54 16.98 -14.10
N VAL A 110 11.85 17.12 -15.24
CA VAL A 110 10.87 16.17 -15.79
C VAL A 110 9.66 15.88 -14.89
N SER A 111 8.67 16.78 -14.97
CA SER A 111 7.23 16.55 -14.70
C SER A 111 6.86 15.57 -13.57
N PRO A 112 6.83 16.00 -12.30
CA PRO A 112 6.19 15.24 -11.24
C PRO A 112 4.66 15.38 -11.31
N LEU A 113 3.95 14.30 -11.00
CA LEU A 113 2.49 14.33 -10.87
C LEU A 113 2.14 14.62 -9.41
N LEU A 114 1.72 15.86 -9.14
CA LEU A 114 1.30 16.32 -7.83
C LEU A 114 -0.23 16.44 -7.81
N ILE A 115 -0.90 15.69 -6.94
CA ILE A 115 -2.37 15.60 -6.91
C ILE A 115 -2.91 16.03 -5.55
N CYS A 116 -3.91 16.91 -5.56
CA CYS A 116 -4.66 17.28 -4.36
C CYS A 116 -5.97 16.52 -4.29
N VAL A 117 -6.22 15.91 -3.15
CA VAL A 117 -7.46 15.23 -2.84
C VAL A 117 -8.23 16.08 -1.85
N LYS A 118 -9.50 16.33 -2.15
CA LYS A 118 -10.38 17.01 -1.20
C LYS A 118 -10.73 16.04 -0.08
N SER A 119 -10.25 16.30 1.14
CA SER A 119 -10.66 15.51 2.30
C SER A 119 -12.09 15.90 2.70
N GLN A 120 -12.98 14.92 2.81
CA GLN A 120 -14.29 15.09 3.44
C GLN A 120 -14.30 14.11 4.61
N VAL A 121 -14.23 14.62 5.84
CA VAL A 121 -14.54 13.81 7.03
C VAL A 121 -16.01 13.44 6.91
N LEU A 122 -16.30 12.18 6.57
CA LEU A 122 -17.65 11.66 6.77
C LEU A 122 -17.92 11.77 8.27
N SER A 123 -18.91 12.58 8.65
CA SER A 123 -19.32 12.72 10.05
C SER A 123 -19.51 11.32 10.65
N PRO A 124 -19.05 11.04 11.89
CA PRO A 124 -19.39 9.80 12.53
C PRO A 124 -20.92 9.68 12.53
N VAL A 125 -21.43 8.57 12.01
CA VAL A 125 -22.84 8.21 12.15
C VAL A 125 -23.15 8.35 13.63
N ALA A 126 -24.03 9.30 13.97
CA ALA A 126 -24.53 9.44 15.31
C ALA A 126 -25.15 8.09 15.70
N ALA A 127 -24.51 7.39 16.63
CA ALA A 127 -25.16 6.28 17.31
C ALA A 127 -26.29 6.90 18.14
N ASP A 128 -27.52 6.65 17.70
CA ASP A 128 -28.76 6.89 18.45
C ASP A 128 -28.89 5.86 19.59
#